data_AF-A0A560L8K7-F1
#
_entry.id   AF-A0A560L8K7-F1
#
_cell.length_a   1.000
_cell.length_b   1.000
_cell.length_c   1.000
_cell.angle_alpha   90.00
_cell.angle_beta   90.00
_cell.angle_gamma   90.00
#
_symmetry.space_group_name_H-M   'P 1'
#
loop_
_entity.id
_entity.type
_entity.pdbx_description
1 polymer ?
#
loop_
_entity_poly.entity_id
_entity_poly.type
_entity_poly.pdbx_seq_one_letter_code
_entity_poly.pdbx_strand_id
1 'polypeptide(L)'
;MRRARLDGLSATLFNPAMFKAANAVQIKVSIDEIEPGVWRRLVLPVHWNLEHLHLGIQAAFNWWHYHLYEFRIGGLRYGDVEILEEDATNDDPRVFDHREVRLLDFEQGAVFSYHYDFGDGWRHTVSIEDFLTLATTPKHASCVAGERARPPEDVGGLSGYERFLEIIADPDDPEFAETIRWCGGYFDPEWFDLSTADKDLRNALRPNVKRRLYQPKPKTISKK
;
A
#
# COMPACT_ATOMS: atom_id res chain seq x y z
N MET A 1 3.28 -15.65 75.68
CA MET A 1 2.80 -14.47 74.92
C MET A 1 3.94 -14.04 74.01
N ARG A 2 3.85 -13.80 72.70
CA ARG A 2 2.83 -13.92 71.64
C ARG A 2 3.65 -14.11 70.35
N ARG A 3 3.31 -15.10 69.50
CA ARG A 3 3.78 -15.17 68.10
C ARG A 3 3.07 -14.04 67.33
N ALA A 4 3.81 -13.15 66.69
CA ALA A 4 3.26 -12.22 65.72
C ALA A 4 3.08 -12.97 64.39
N ARG A 5 1.82 -13.12 63.95
CA ARG A 5 1.49 -13.47 62.57
C ARG A 5 1.62 -12.20 61.74
N LEU A 6 2.37 -12.26 60.65
CA LEU A 6 2.27 -11.31 59.56
C LEU A 6 1.32 -11.92 58.52
N ASP A 7 0.03 -11.81 58.80
CA ASP A 7 -1.02 -12.07 57.80
C ASP A 7 -1.32 -10.74 57.11
N GLY A 8 -1.30 -10.72 55.77
CA GLY A 8 -1.97 -9.69 54.98
C GLY A 8 -1.09 -8.71 54.21
N LEU A 9 -0.18 -9.20 53.36
CA LEU A 9 0.12 -8.44 52.14
C LEU A 9 -1.06 -8.65 51.18
N SER A 10 -1.96 -7.65 51.16
CA SER A 10 -2.99 -7.51 50.15
C SER A 10 -2.31 -7.55 48.78
N ALA A 11 -2.62 -8.59 47.99
CA ALA A 11 -2.31 -8.65 46.58
C ALA A 11 -2.99 -7.46 45.90
N THR A 12 -2.26 -6.37 45.79
CA THR A 12 -2.73 -5.15 45.15
C THR A 12 -2.77 -5.47 43.67
N LEU A 13 -3.99 -5.75 43.20
CA LEU A 13 -4.49 -5.71 41.83
C LEU A 13 -3.45 -5.27 40.78
N PHE A 14 -2.76 -6.24 40.16
CA PHE A 14 -2.14 -6.00 38.87
C PHE A 14 -3.29 -5.84 37.86
N ASN A 15 -3.66 -4.60 37.56
CA ASN A 15 -4.69 -4.31 36.57
C ASN A 15 -4.11 -4.63 35.18
N PRO A 16 -4.59 -5.66 34.45
CA PRO A 16 -4.05 -6.02 33.13
C PRO A 16 -4.32 -4.94 32.07
N ALA A 17 -5.07 -3.89 32.42
CA ALA A 17 -5.54 -2.86 31.51
C ALA A 17 -4.58 -1.68 31.26
N MET A 18 -3.35 -1.68 31.81
CA MET A 18 -2.42 -0.56 31.57
C MET A 18 -1.73 -0.58 30.20
N PHE A 19 -1.65 -1.74 29.55
CA PHE A 19 -1.09 -1.86 28.20
C PHE A 19 -2.09 -2.53 27.27
N LYS A 20 -2.62 -1.77 26.31
CA LYS A 20 -3.28 -2.35 25.14
C LYS A 20 -2.24 -2.47 24.03
N ALA A 21 -2.03 -3.68 23.56
CA ALA A 21 -1.17 -3.95 22.41
C ALA A 21 -1.67 -3.19 21.17
N ALA A 22 -0.74 -2.83 20.28
CA ALA A 22 -1.08 -2.22 19.01
C ALA A 22 -2.02 -3.13 18.22
N ASN A 23 -3.03 -2.54 17.60
CA ASN A 23 -4.03 -3.24 16.79
C ASN A 23 -4.16 -2.67 15.38
N ALA A 24 -3.48 -1.55 15.09
CA ALA A 24 -3.26 -1.06 13.75
C ALA A 24 -1.79 -0.63 13.55
N VAL A 25 -1.35 -0.57 12.29
CA VAL A 25 -0.05 -0.05 11.89
C VAL A 25 -0.29 1.09 10.90
N GLN A 26 0.45 2.19 11.07
CA GLN A 26 0.53 3.25 10.09
C GLN A 26 1.75 3.03 9.21
N ILE A 27 1.55 3.06 7.89
CA ILE A 27 2.64 2.97 6.92
C ILE A 27 2.55 4.11 5.92
N LYS A 28 3.70 4.48 5.36
CA LYS A 28 3.78 5.26 4.12
C LYS A 28 4.25 4.37 2.99
N VAL A 29 3.61 4.48 1.84
CA VAL A 29 3.99 3.81 0.60
C VAL A 29 4.24 4.88 -0.45
N SER A 30 5.42 4.90 -1.04
CA SER A 30 5.81 5.88 -2.06
C SER A 30 6.29 5.15 -3.31
N ILE A 31 5.92 5.63 -4.50
CA ILE A 31 6.49 5.13 -5.75
C ILE A 31 7.87 5.75 -5.91
N ASP A 32 8.87 4.92 -6.13
CA ASP A 32 10.25 5.36 -6.24
C ASP A 32 10.49 6.08 -7.58
N GLU A 33 11.50 6.96 -7.64
CA GLU A 33 12.01 7.62 -8.85
C GLU A 33 11.04 8.58 -9.57
N ILE A 34 9.86 8.87 -9.02
CA ILE A 34 8.96 9.90 -9.52
C ILE A 34 9.05 11.16 -8.66
N GLU A 35 9.31 12.31 -9.29
CA GLU A 35 9.31 13.62 -8.64
C GLU A 35 8.34 14.61 -9.30
N PRO A 36 7.54 15.38 -8.53
CA PRO A 36 7.33 15.27 -7.07
C PRO A 36 6.77 13.90 -6.63
N GLY A 37 7.08 13.43 -5.42
CA GLY A 37 6.70 12.07 -4.99
C GLY A 37 5.21 11.71 -5.11
N VAL A 38 4.90 10.50 -5.58
CA VAL A 38 3.55 9.91 -5.54
C VAL A 38 3.47 8.96 -4.35
N TRP A 39 2.57 9.23 -3.39
CA TRP A 39 2.55 8.46 -2.15
C TRP A 39 1.18 8.34 -1.48
N ARG A 40 1.03 7.35 -0.61
CA ARG A 40 -0.15 7.11 0.22
C ARG A 40 0.29 6.82 1.65
N ARG A 41 -0.47 7.31 2.64
CA ARG A 41 -0.32 6.94 4.05
C ARG A 41 -1.55 6.16 4.49
N LEU A 42 -1.31 4.96 4.97
CA LEU A 42 -2.33 3.96 5.23
C LEU A 42 -2.31 3.53 6.69
N VAL A 43 -3.47 3.23 7.24
CA VAL A 43 -3.64 2.59 8.54
C VAL A 43 -4.26 1.21 8.31
N LEU A 44 -3.55 0.15 8.67
CA LEU A 44 -3.95 -1.24 8.41
C LEU A 44 -4.07 -2.04 9.70
N PRO A 45 -4.89 -3.10 9.75
CA PRO A 45 -4.86 -4.04 10.87
C PRO A 45 -3.49 -4.71 10.99
N VAL A 46 -2.91 -4.74 12.20
CA VAL A 46 -1.54 -5.29 12.42
C VAL A 46 -1.37 -6.76 12.03
N HIS A 47 -2.46 -7.52 11.96
CA HIS A 47 -2.46 -8.94 11.63
C HIS A 47 -2.56 -9.22 10.13
N TRP A 48 -2.66 -8.19 9.29
CA TRP A 48 -2.56 -8.36 7.84
C TRP A 48 -1.19 -8.93 7.49
N ASN A 49 -1.16 -9.88 6.55
CA ASN A 49 0.06 -10.42 5.97
C ASN A 49 0.47 -9.60 4.73
N LEU A 50 1.58 -9.96 4.11
CA LEU A 50 2.07 -9.23 2.94
C LEU A 50 1.16 -9.37 1.70
N GLU A 51 0.39 -10.47 1.58
CA GLU A 51 -0.68 -10.58 0.57
C GLU A 51 -1.78 -9.53 0.78
N HIS A 52 -2.28 -9.39 2.00
CA HIS A 52 -3.25 -8.37 2.34
C HIS A 52 -2.68 -6.96 2.15
N LEU A 53 -1.39 -6.75 2.47
CA LEU A 53 -0.70 -5.49 2.20
C LEU A 53 -0.67 -5.18 0.70
N HIS A 54 -0.31 -6.16 -0.15
CA HIS A 54 -0.34 -6.02 -1.60
C HIS A 54 -1.71 -5.55 -2.09
N LEU A 55 -2.78 -6.25 -1.70
CA LEU A 55 -4.15 -5.87 -2.05
C LEU A 55 -4.50 -4.46 -1.54
N GLY A 56 -3.99 -4.09 -0.37
CA GLY A 56 -4.11 -2.74 0.19
C GLY A 56 -3.44 -1.67 -0.66
N ILE A 57 -2.15 -1.85 -1.00
CA ILE A 57 -1.39 -0.93 -1.86
C ILE A 57 -2.11 -0.77 -3.20
N GLN A 58 -2.44 -1.91 -3.81
CA GLN A 58 -3.17 -1.98 -5.07
C GLN A 58 -4.50 -1.22 -5.06
N ALA A 59 -5.27 -1.29 -3.97
CA ALA A 59 -6.49 -0.51 -3.80
C ALA A 59 -6.23 0.99 -3.57
N ALA A 60 -5.20 1.35 -2.79
CA ALA A 60 -4.86 2.74 -2.46
C ALA A 60 -4.33 3.54 -3.67
N PHE A 61 -3.62 2.86 -4.59
CA PHE A 61 -3.17 3.44 -5.85
C PHE A 61 -4.15 3.15 -7.01
N ASN A 62 -5.12 2.25 -6.82
CA ASN A 62 -6.08 1.84 -7.86
C ASN A 62 -5.39 1.30 -9.14
N TRP A 63 -4.38 0.45 -8.94
CA TRP A 63 -3.86 -0.50 -9.93
C TRP A 63 -4.73 -1.75 -10.00
N TRP A 64 -4.46 -2.73 -10.86
CA TRP A 64 -5.43 -3.80 -11.15
C TRP A 64 -5.07 -5.21 -10.66
N HIS A 65 -3.91 -5.41 -10.02
CA HIS A 65 -3.56 -6.70 -9.41
C HIS A 65 -3.54 -7.87 -10.43
N TYR A 66 -3.10 -7.62 -11.66
CA TYR A 66 -3.00 -8.64 -12.72
C TYR A 66 -1.55 -8.96 -13.10
N HIS A 67 -0.62 -8.13 -12.64
CA HIS A 67 0.81 -8.38 -12.80
C HIS A 67 1.43 -9.05 -11.57
N LEU A 68 2.59 -9.66 -11.80
CA LEU A 68 3.43 -10.23 -10.75
C LEU A 68 3.89 -9.16 -9.76
N TYR A 69 4.18 -9.60 -8.54
CA TYR A 69 4.67 -8.74 -7.48
C TYR A 69 5.51 -9.51 -6.47
N GLU A 70 6.37 -8.79 -5.75
CA GLU A 70 7.13 -9.32 -4.63
C GLU A 70 7.43 -8.21 -3.61
N PHE A 71 7.77 -8.62 -2.39
CA PHE A 71 8.39 -7.76 -1.40
C PHE A 71 9.85 -8.13 -1.23
N ARG A 72 10.73 -7.13 -1.13
CA ARG A 72 12.14 -7.30 -0.82
C ARG A 72 12.43 -6.76 0.57
N ILE A 73 12.72 -7.66 1.51
CA ILE A 73 12.92 -7.36 2.92
C ILE A 73 14.22 -8.01 3.37
N GLY A 74 15.19 -7.21 3.83
CA GLY A 74 16.46 -7.74 4.34
C GLY A 74 17.27 -8.56 3.33
N GLY A 75 17.12 -8.30 2.03
CA GLY A 75 17.76 -9.06 0.95
C GLY A 75 17.03 -10.35 0.54
N LEU A 76 15.90 -10.67 1.17
CA LEU A 76 15.07 -11.83 0.85
C LEU A 76 13.85 -11.41 0.01
N ARG A 77 13.31 -12.35 -0.77
CA ARG A 77 12.14 -12.18 -1.62
C ARG A 77 10.92 -12.83 -0.99
N TYR A 78 9.80 -12.12 -0.95
CA TYR A 78 8.54 -12.63 -0.44
C TYR A 78 7.43 -12.44 -1.48
N GLY A 79 6.74 -13.51 -1.82
CA GLY A 79 5.65 -13.49 -2.81
C GLY A 79 4.94 -14.84 -2.88
N ASP A 80 4.19 -15.05 -3.95
CA ASP A 80 3.63 -16.36 -4.24
C ASP A 80 4.75 -17.29 -4.71
N VAL A 81 5.05 -18.31 -3.90
CA VAL A 81 6.18 -19.23 -4.12
C VAL A 81 5.99 -20.04 -5.40
N GLU A 82 4.78 -20.52 -5.66
CA GLU A 82 4.50 -21.36 -6.84
C GLU A 82 4.72 -20.56 -8.12
N ILE A 83 4.29 -19.30 -8.13
CA ILE A 83 4.40 -18.41 -9.29
C ILE A 83 5.84 -17.92 -9.48
N LEU A 84 6.49 -17.46 -8.41
CA LEU A 84 7.81 -16.83 -8.52
C LEU A 84 8.96 -17.83 -8.67
N GLU A 85 8.75 -19.11 -8.37
CA GLU A 85 9.74 -20.17 -8.57
C GLU A 85 9.53 -20.98 -9.87
N GLU A 86 8.44 -20.77 -10.61
CA GLU A 86 8.13 -21.53 -11.84
C GLU A 86 9.27 -21.47 -12.88
N ASP A 87 9.84 -20.27 -13.10
CA ASP A 87 10.94 -20.02 -14.02
C ASP A 87 12.28 -19.72 -13.32
N ALA A 88 12.37 -19.96 -12.01
CA ALA A 88 13.58 -19.66 -11.25
C ALA A 88 14.71 -20.65 -11.55
N THR A 89 15.92 -20.12 -11.65
CA THR A 89 17.16 -20.88 -11.74
C THR A 89 17.75 -21.14 -10.35
N ASN A 90 18.72 -22.05 -10.25
CA ASN A 90 19.39 -22.34 -8.98
C ASN A 90 20.16 -21.15 -8.39
N ASP A 91 20.46 -20.12 -9.20
CA ASP A 91 21.16 -18.92 -8.77
C ASP A 91 20.20 -17.81 -8.27
N ASP A 92 18.89 -17.99 -8.47
CA ASP A 92 17.89 -17.02 -8.03
C ASP A 92 17.72 -17.06 -6.50
N PRO A 93 17.56 -15.88 -5.85
CA PRO A 93 17.29 -15.85 -4.42
C PRO A 93 15.98 -16.57 -4.12
N ARG A 94 16.02 -17.43 -3.09
CA ARG A 94 14.87 -18.16 -2.57
C ARG A 94 13.69 -17.22 -2.31
N VAL A 95 12.49 -17.69 -2.67
CA VAL A 95 11.23 -17.00 -2.38
C VAL A 95 10.63 -17.57 -1.08
N PHE A 96 10.10 -16.68 -0.26
CA PHE A 96 9.36 -17.02 0.96
C PHE A 96 7.88 -16.68 0.78
N ASP A 97 7.00 -17.46 1.40
CA ASP A 97 5.56 -17.22 1.30
C ASP A 97 5.17 -15.93 2.03
N HIS A 98 4.76 -14.94 1.23
CA HIS A 98 4.25 -13.64 1.70
C HIS A 98 3.07 -13.73 2.69
N ARG A 99 2.34 -14.85 2.75
CA ARG A 99 1.23 -15.06 3.69
C ARG A 99 1.69 -15.39 5.11
N GLU A 100 2.95 -15.79 5.28
CA GLU A 100 3.53 -16.15 6.58
C GLU A 100 4.05 -14.94 7.36
N VAL A 101 4.29 -13.80 6.68
CA VAL A 101 4.81 -12.58 7.30
C VAL A 101 3.68 -11.57 7.51
N ARG A 102 3.51 -11.09 8.74
CA ARG A 102 2.50 -10.12 9.17
C ARG A 102 3.10 -8.76 9.43
N LEU A 103 2.28 -7.72 9.34
CA LEU A 103 2.72 -6.35 9.63
C LEU A 103 3.20 -6.18 11.08
N LEU A 104 2.67 -6.96 12.03
CA LEU A 104 3.13 -6.98 13.42
C LEU A 104 4.53 -7.57 13.61
N ASP A 105 5.08 -8.26 12.61
CA ASP A 105 6.41 -8.87 12.68
C ASP A 105 7.53 -7.83 12.41
N PHE A 106 7.15 -6.63 11.96
CA PHE A 106 8.07 -5.53 11.73
C PHE A 106 8.19 -4.62 12.96
N GLU A 107 9.31 -3.92 13.06
CA GLU A 107 9.52 -2.85 14.03
C GLU A 107 9.12 -1.49 13.46
N GLN A 108 8.81 -0.54 14.34
CA GLN A 108 8.64 0.85 13.94
C GLN A 108 9.93 1.37 13.31
N GLY A 109 9.82 2.09 12.19
CA GLY A 109 10.95 2.56 11.41
C GLY A 109 11.51 1.55 10.41
N ALA A 110 10.97 0.32 10.35
CA ALA A 110 11.33 -0.63 9.30
C ALA A 110 10.98 -0.07 7.92
N VAL A 111 11.86 -0.29 6.96
CA VAL A 111 11.70 0.11 5.55
C VAL A 111 12.01 -1.09 4.66
N PHE A 112 11.15 -1.33 3.67
CA PHE A 112 11.32 -2.41 2.70
C PHE A 112 10.71 -2.04 1.35
N SER A 113 11.06 -2.80 0.31
CA SER A 113 10.57 -2.53 -1.04
C SER A 113 9.41 -3.44 -1.43
N TYR A 114 8.46 -2.88 -2.16
CA TYR A 114 7.38 -3.61 -2.84
C TYR A 114 7.52 -3.37 -4.35
N HIS A 115 7.67 -4.46 -5.09
CA HIS A 115 7.84 -4.45 -6.54
C HIS A 115 6.55 -4.96 -7.17
N TYR A 116 6.01 -4.22 -8.13
CA TYR A 116 4.81 -4.57 -8.88
C TYR A 116 5.08 -4.40 -10.36
N ASP A 117 4.53 -5.33 -11.16
CA ASP A 117 4.75 -5.39 -12.60
C ASP A 117 6.23 -5.54 -12.94
N PHE A 118 6.66 -6.76 -13.21
CA PHE A 118 8.06 -7.04 -13.53
C PHE A 118 8.43 -6.58 -14.95
N GLY A 119 7.45 -6.26 -15.80
CA GLY A 119 7.67 -5.64 -17.10
C GLY A 119 7.97 -4.15 -16.94
N ASP A 120 7.05 -3.41 -16.33
CA ASP A 120 7.19 -1.95 -16.13
C ASP A 120 8.15 -1.60 -14.97
N GLY A 121 8.35 -2.52 -14.03
CA GLY A 121 9.35 -2.42 -12.97
C GLY A 121 9.01 -1.46 -11.83
N TRP A 122 7.73 -1.30 -11.48
CA TRP A 122 7.30 -0.33 -10.46
C TRP A 122 7.81 -0.72 -9.06
N ARG A 123 8.73 0.09 -8.53
CA ARG A 123 9.25 -0.05 -7.17
C ARG A 123 8.60 0.94 -6.22
N HIS A 124 8.33 0.46 -5.02
CA HIS A 124 7.79 1.26 -3.94
C HIS A 124 8.63 1.07 -2.70
N THR A 125 8.86 2.17 -2.01
CA THR A 125 9.32 2.15 -0.63
C THR A 125 8.12 2.10 0.32
N VAL A 126 8.08 1.08 1.17
CA VAL A 126 7.14 0.94 2.29
C VAL A 126 7.87 1.24 3.59
N SER A 127 7.38 2.19 4.37
CA SER A 127 7.92 2.56 5.69
C SER A 127 6.88 2.32 6.77
N ILE A 128 7.24 1.56 7.81
CA ILE A 128 6.45 1.39 9.03
C ILE A 128 6.63 2.64 9.90
N GLU A 129 5.65 3.54 9.91
CA GLU A 129 5.77 4.83 10.61
C GLU A 129 5.43 4.71 12.10
N ASP A 130 4.36 3.98 12.43
CA ASP A 130 3.88 3.87 13.82
C ASP A 130 3.01 2.62 14.05
N PHE A 131 2.95 2.16 15.30
CA PHE A 131 2.05 1.11 15.76
C PHE A 131 0.99 1.71 16.68
N LEU A 132 -0.27 1.64 16.26
CA LEU A 132 -1.38 2.36 16.87
C LEU A 132 -2.22 1.43 17.76
N THR A 133 -2.63 1.98 18.90
CA THR A 133 -3.58 1.34 19.82
C THR A 133 -4.95 2.01 19.72
N LEU A 134 -5.74 1.59 18.73
CA LEU A 134 -7.07 2.13 18.49
C LEU A 134 -8.11 1.53 19.44
N ALA A 135 -9.19 2.27 19.71
CA ALA A 135 -10.26 1.84 20.61
C ALA A 135 -10.91 0.52 20.16
N THR A 136 -10.97 0.27 18.85
CA THR A 136 -11.46 -0.96 18.23
C THR A 136 -10.48 -1.39 17.14
N THR A 137 -10.17 -2.69 17.10
CA THR A 137 -9.33 -3.25 16.04
C THR A 137 -10.00 -3.02 14.68
N PRO A 138 -9.31 -2.36 13.72
CA PRO A 138 -9.88 -2.16 12.40
C PRO A 138 -10.15 -3.49 11.71
N LYS A 139 -11.28 -3.59 11.02
CA LYS A 139 -11.61 -4.74 10.17
C LYS A 139 -11.06 -4.59 8.75
N HIS A 140 -10.77 -3.36 8.35
CA HIS A 140 -10.33 -2.96 7.02
C HIS A 140 -9.23 -1.91 7.17
N ALA A 141 -8.46 -1.70 6.11
CA ALA A 141 -7.48 -0.62 6.05
C ALA A 141 -8.14 0.72 5.67
N SER A 142 -7.47 1.81 6.01
CA SER A 142 -7.90 3.19 5.74
C SER A 142 -6.78 4.04 5.17
N CYS A 143 -7.11 4.91 4.22
CA CYS A 143 -6.17 5.88 3.66
C CYS A 143 -6.36 7.18 4.42
N VAL A 144 -5.30 7.72 5.00
CA VAL A 144 -5.37 8.92 5.86
C VAL A 144 -4.71 10.14 5.24
N ALA A 145 -3.82 9.94 4.26
CA ALA A 145 -3.23 11.00 3.46
C ALA A 145 -2.62 10.42 2.16
N GLY A 146 -2.30 11.29 1.22
CA GLY A 146 -1.62 10.92 -0.02
C GLY A 146 -1.55 12.12 -0.96
N GLU A 147 -0.74 11.99 -2.00
CA GLU A 147 -0.57 13.02 -3.02
C GLU A 147 -0.35 12.39 -4.39
N ARG A 148 -0.76 13.13 -5.43
CA ARG A 148 -0.61 12.84 -6.85
C ARG A 148 -1.31 11.57 -7.35
N ALA A 149 -1.56 11.55 -8.65
CA ALA A 149 -2.08 10.38 -9.34
C ALA A 149 -0.98 9.34 -9.49
N ARG A 150 -1.36 8.06 -9.46
CA ARG A 150 -0.45 7.00 -9.89
C ARG A 150 -0.16 7.11 -11.40
N PRO A 151 0.98 6.59 -11.90
CA PRO A 151 1.16 6.30 -13.32
C PRO A 151 0.02 5.41 -13.86
N PRO A 152 -0.47 5.61 -15.09
CA PRO A 152 -1.39 4.68 -15.77
C PRO A 152 -0.90 3.22 -15.74
N GLU A 153 -1.82 2.24 -15.82
CA GLU A 153 -1.39 0.82 -15.91
C GLU A 153 -0.79 0.61 -17.31
N ASP A 154 0.21 -0.26 -17.42
CA ASP A 154 0.92 -0.56 -18.68
C ASP A 154 1.44 0.67 -19.43
N VAL A 155 1.85 1.72 -18.69
CA VAL A 155 2.38 2.95 -19.31
C VAL A 155 3.82 2.78 -19.79
N GLY A 156 4.48 1.66 -19.46
CA GLY A 156 5.86 1.36 -19.87
C GLY A 156 6.89 1.80 -18.84
N GLY A 157 6.57 1.63 -17.55
CA GLY A 157 7.47 1.95 -16.44
C GLY A 157 7.74 3.44 -16.31
N LEU A 158 8.85 3.77 -15.65
CA LEU A 158 9.24 5.17 -15.37
C LEU A 158 9.40 5.98 -16.66
N SER A 159 10.18 5.49 -17.63
CA SER A 159 10.43 6.19 -18.89
C SER A 159 9.15 6.36 -19.72
N GLY A 160 8.27 5.37 -19.70
CA GLY A 160 6.97 5.45 -20.36
C GLY A 160 6.08 6.50 -19.70
N TYR A 161 6.08 6.57 -18.37
CA TYR A 161 5.35 7.59 -17.63
C TYR A 161 5.90 9.01 -17.87
N GLU A 162 7.22 9.19 -17.91
CA GLU A 162 7.85 10.48 -18.25
C GLU A 162 7.42 10.95 -19.65
N ARG A 163 7.54 10.07 -20.65
CA ARG A 163 7.08 10.36 -22.02
C ARG A 163 5.57 10.66 -22.07
N PHE A 164 4.77 9.90 -21.32
CA PHE A 164 3.34 10.14 -21.20
C PHE A 164 3.05 11.55 -20.66
N LEU A 165 3.75 11.98 -19.59
CA LEU A 165 3.60 13.32 -19.02
C LEU A 165 4.02 14.43 -19.98
N GLU A 166 5.11 14.24 -20.73
CA GLU A 166 5.54 15.18 -21.77
C GLU A 166 4.46 15.37 -22.84
N ILE A 167 3.91 14.26 -23.35
CA ILE A 167 2.87 14.30 -24.39
C ILE A 167 1.63 15.04 -23.87
N ILE A 168 1.11 14.69 -22.69
CA ILE A 168 -0.14 15.31 -22.20
C ILE A 168 0.03 16.78 -21.76
N ALA A 169 1.27 17.25 -21.58
CA ALA A 169 1.57 18.64 -21.27
C ALA A 169 1.55 19.55 -22.50
N ASP A 170 1.67 18.99 -23.71
CA ASP A 170 1.66 19.72 -24.97
C ASP A 170 0.46 19.29 -25.87
N PRO A 171 -0.64 20.07 -25.88
CA PRO A 171 -1.79 19.79 -26.75
C PRO A 171 -1.50 19.79 -28.26
N ASP A 172 -0.37 20.37 -28.69
CA ASP A 172 0.05 20.40 -30.10
C ASP A 172 0.96 19.21 -30.46
N ASP A 173 1.36 18.37 -29.49
CA ASP A 173 2.12 17.14 -29.75
C ASP A 173 1.27 16.19 -30.63
N PRO A 174 1.85 15.61 -31.70
CA PRO A 174 1.12 14.75 -32.62
C PRO A 174 0.50 13.50 -31.96
N GLU A 175 1.03 13.04 -30.83
CA GLU A 175 0.55 11.88 -30.07
C GLU A 175 -0.51 12.26 -29.02
N PHE A 176 -0.70 13.56 -28.71
CA PHE A 176 -1.57 14.03 -27.62
C PHE A 176 -2.99 13.41 -27.65
N ALA A 177 -3.65 13.48 -28.80
CA ALA A 177 -5.04 13.03 -28.92
C ALA A 177 -5.21 11.52 -28.75
N GLU A 178 -4.20 10.75 -29.15
CA GLU A 178 -4.17 9.29 -28.96
C GLU A 178 -3.87 8.95 -27.50
N THR A 179 -2.84 9.56 -26.91
CA THR A 179 -2.42 9.34 -25.53
C THR A 179 -3.51 9.69 -24.52
N ILE A 180 -4.17 10.84 -24.70
CA ILE A 180 -5.32 11.23 -23.86
C ILE A 180 -6.48 10.23 -24.02
N ARG A 181 -6.76 9.75 -25.23
CA ARG A 181 -7.81 8.75 -25.45
C ARG A 181 -7.48 7.44 -24.76
N TRP A 182 -6.24 6.99 -24.89
CA TRP A 182 -5.73 5.75 -24.28
C TRP A 182 -5.90 5.78 -22.75
N CYS A 183 -5.59 6.89 -22.09
CA CYS A 183 -5.72 7.03 -20.63
C CYS A 183 -7.16 7.32 -20.15
N GLY A 184 -8.18 7.25 -21.02
CA GLY A 184 -9.59 7.43 -20.65
C GLY A 184 -10.16 8.83 -20.90
N GLY A 185 -9.46 9.64 -21.68
CA GLY A 185 -9.88 10.96 -22.15
C GLY A 185 -9.65 12.09 -21.13
N TYR A 186 -8.92 11.85 -20.05
CA TYR A 186 -8.52 12.83 -19.06
C TYR A 186 -7.43 12.26 -18.16
N PHE A 187 -6.38 13.05 -17.89
CA PHE A 187 -5.42 12.76 -16.85
C PHE A 187 -4.96 14.06 -16.18
N ASP A 188 -4.84 14.04 -14.86
CA ASP A 188 -4.26 15.11 -14.07
C ASP A 188 -3.25 14.48 -13.09
N PRO A 189 -1.94 14.70 -13.29
CA PRO A 189 -0.89 14.08 -12.49
C PRO A 189 -0.93 14.51 -11.02
N GLU A 190 -1.49 15.68 -10.70
CA GLU A 190 -1.53 16.21 -9.33
C GLU A 190 -2.75 15.71 -8.54
N TRP A 191 -3.65 14.99 -9.19
CA TRP A 191 -4.91 14.59 -8.58
C TRP A 191 -4.73 13.53 -7.49
N PHE A 192 -5.33 13.81 -6.33
CA PHE A 192 -5.56 12.83 -5.29
C PHE A 192 -6.89 13.12 -4.58
N ASP A 193 -7.74 12.10 -4.43
CA ASP A 193 -8.98 12.17 -3.65
C ASP A 193 -8.95 11.17 -2.50
N LEU A 194 -8.79 11.69 -1.28
CA LEU A 194 -8.69 10.89 -0.07
C LEU A 194 -9.93 10.00 0.15
N SER A 195 -11.13 10.53 -0.12
CA SER A 195 -12.38 9.82 0.11
C SER A 195 -12.52 8.60 -0.79
N THR A 196 -12.02 8.72 -2.03
CA THR A 196 -12.00 7.67 -3.04
C THR A 196 -10.97 6.61 -2.67
N ALA A 197 -9.73 7.02 -2.34
CA ALA A 197 -8.69 6.10 -1.93
C ALA A 197 -9.06 5.32 -0.66
N ASP A 198 -9.63 5.99 0.36
CA ASP A 198 -10.09 5.33 1.59
C ASP A 198 -11.24 4.34 1.32
N LYS A 199 -12.18 4.72 0.42
CA LYS A 199 -13.27 3.83 0.02
C LYS A 199 -12.74 2.59 -0.69
N ASP A 200 -11.82 2.74 -1.63
CA ASP A 200 -11.25 1.59 -2.36
C ASP A 200 -10.52 0.66 -1.39
N LEU A 201 -9.71 1.24 -0.49
CA LEU A 201 -8.94 0.49 0.49
C LEU A 201 -9.81 -0.26 1.51
N ARG A 202 -10.93 0.34 1.94
CA ARG A 202 -11.92 -0.34 2.80
C ARG A 202 -12.50 -1.60 2.15
N ASN A 203 -12.49 -1.67 0.83
CA ASN A 203 -12.98 -2.80 0.06
C ASN A 203 -11.85 -3.73 -0.44
N ALA A 204 -10.58 -3.46 -0.13
CA ALA A 204 -9.42 -4.13 -0.75
C ALA A 204 -9.47 -5.67 -0.73
N LEU A 205 -9.97 -6.26 0.35
CA LEU A 205 -10.05 -7.72 0.52
C LEU A 205 -11.39 -8.33 0.07
N ARG A 206 -12.31 -7.53 -0.47
CA ARG A 206 -13.58 -8.08 -0.97
C ARG A 206 -13.35 -8.77 -2.32
N PRO A 207 -13.98 -9.92 -2.57
CA PRO A 207 -13.90 -10.56 -3.88
C PRO A 207 -14.56 -9.68 -4.95
N ASN A 208 -14.06 -9.74 -6.18
CA ASN A 208 -14.65 -9.10 -7.37
C ASN A 208 -14.82 -7.57 -7.28
N VAL A 209 -13.96 -6.89 -6.54
CA VAL A 209 -13.97 -5.42 -6.47
C VAL A 209 -13.59 -4.86 -7.83
N LYS A 210 -14.50 -4.08 -8.43
CA LYS A 210 -14.22 -3.34 -9.66
C LYS A 210 -13.30 -2.17 -9.34
N ARG A 211 -12.10 -2.20 -9.91
CA ARG A 211 -11.17 -1.08 -9.87
C ARG A 211 -11.38 -0.19 -11.09
N ARG A 212 -11.11 1.10 -10.95
CA ARG A 212 -11.31 2.04 -12.06
C ARG A 212 -10.16 1.89 -13.04
N LEU A 213 -10.52 1.77 -14.32
CA LEU A 213 -9.56 1.75 -15.42
C LEU A 213 -8.86 3.11 -15.54
N TYR A 214 -9.65 4.18 -15.42
CA TYR A 214 -9.20 5.55 -15.67
C TYR A 214 -9.46 6.47 -14.48
N GLN A 215 -8.75 7.59 -14.46
CA GLN A 215 -8.97 8.65 -13.50
C GLN A 215 -10.39 9.21 -13.62
N PRO A 216 -11.10 9.43 -12.50
CA PRO A 216 -12.41 10.06 -12.56
C PRO A 216 -12.27 11.49 -13.07
N LYS A 217 -13.10 11.85 -14.05
CA LYS A 217 -13.17 13.24 -14.52
C LYS A 217 -13.66 14.15 -13.39
N PRO A 218 -13.12 15.37 -13.25
CA PRO A 218 -13.64 16.35 -12.32
C PRO A 218 -15.14 16.54 -12.57
N LYS A 219 -15.93 16.60 -11.49
CA LYS A 219 -17.35 16.97 -11.62
C LYS A 219 -17.39 18.38 -12.19
N THR A 220 -17.96 18.55 -13.38
CA THR A 220 -18.27 19.88 -13.92
C THR A 220 -19.23 20.55 -12.95
N ILE A 221 -18.75 21.55 -12.21
CA ILE A 221 -19.62 22.43 -11.44
C ILE A 221 -20.36 23.25 -12.48
N SER A 222 -21.61 22.85 -12.77
CA SER A 222 -22.53 23.73 -13.47
C SER A 222 -22.62 25.03 -12.67
N LYS A 223 -22.06 26.11 -13.23
CA LYS A 223 -22.31 27.46 -12.74
C LYS A 223 -23.81 27.70 -12.93
N LYS A 224 -24.57 27.60 -11.84
CA LYS A 224 -25.92 28.17 -11.77
C LYS A 224 -25.85 29.68 -11.79
#